data_AF-A0A0P4UV70-F1
#
_entry.id   AF-A0A0P4UV70-F1
#
_cell.length_a   1.000
_cell.length_b   1.000
_cell.length_c   1.000
_cell.angle_alpha   90.00
_cell.angle_beta   90.00
_cell.angle_gamma   90.00
#
_symmetry.space_group_name_H-M   'P 1'
#
loop_
_entity.id
_entity.type
_entity.pdbx_description
1 polymer ?
#
loop_
_entity_poly.entity_id
_entity_poly.type
_entity_poly.pdbx_seq_one_letter_code
_entity_poly.pdbx_strand_id
1 'polypeptide(L)' 'METLEFIIYPDGRVQEKVTGIVGKSCEEVTAAIEAQLGRVITQEQTSEYFAQPVQPSETVKTQATYSDW' A
#
# COMPACT_ATOMS: atom_id res chain seq x y z
N MET A 1 -8.50 -1.17 6.42
CA MET A 1 -9.30 -2.10 5.61
C MET A 1 -8.86 -1.85 4.18
N GLU A 2 -8.46 -2.89 3.45
CA GLU A 2 -7.90 -2.78 2.09
C GLU A 2 -9.03 -2.95 1.07
N THR A 3 -9.04 -2.10 0.04
CA THR A 3 -10.09 -2.08 -0.98
C THR A 3 -9.50 -1.87 -2.36
N LEU A 4 -9.91 -2.71 -3.32
CA LEU A 4 -9.67 -2.53 -4.75
C LEU A 4 -11.00 -2.22 -5.44
N GLU A 5 -11.08 -1.08 -6.12
CA GLU A 5 -12.24 -0.63 -6.86
C GLU A 5 -11.93 -0.60 -8.36
N PHE A 6 -12.84 -1.16 -9.17
CA PHE A 6 -12.73 -1.19 -10.63
C PHE A 6 -13.91 -0.44 -11.26
N ILE A 7 -13.60 0.54 -12.10
CA ILE A 7 -14.58 1.27 -12.91
C ILE A 7 -14.38 0.87 -14.36
N ILE A 8 -15.36 0.20 -14.94
CA ILE A 8 -15.36 -0.21 -16.34
C ILE A 8 -16.17 0.80 -17.15
N TYR A 9 -15.51 1.50 -18.07
CA TYR A 9 -16.13 2.47 -18.93
C TYR A 9 -16.77 1.81 -20.16
N PRO A 10 -17.82 2.41 -20.77
CA PRO A 10 -18.46 1.87 -21.98
C PRO A 10 -17.54 1.77 -23.19
N ASP A 11 -16.42 2.50 -23.18
CA ASP A 11 -15.38 2.45 -24.22
C ASP A 11 -14.37 1.31 -24.01
N GLY A 12 -14.57 0.47 -22.99
CA GLY A 12 -13.71 -0.67 -22.69
C GLY A 12 -12.49 -0.35 -21.83
N ARG A 13 -12.31 0.91 -21.39
CA ARG A 13 -11.25 1.26 -20.44
C ARG A 13 -11.62 0.80 -19.04
N VAL A 14 -10.61 0.33 -18.29
CA VAL A 14 -10.75 -0.03 -16.88
C VAL A 14 -9.88 0.91 -16.06
N GLN A 15 -10.49 1.55 -15.06
CA GLN A 15 -9.78 2.32 -14.05
C GLN A 15 -9.75 1.52 -12.76
N GLU A 16 -8.56 1.33 -12.22
CA GLU A 16 -8.31 0.66 -10.95
C GLU A 16 -7.96 1.70 -9.88
N LYS A 17 -8.56 1.55 -8.69
CA LYS A 17 -8.27 2.37 -7.52
C LYS A 17 -8.00 1.49 -6.31
N VAL A 18 -6.78 1.57 -5.80
CA VAL A 18 -6.32 0.83 -4.62
C VAL A 18 -6.31 1.75 -3.42
N THR A 19 -6.88 1.31 -2.30
CA THR A 19 -6.87 2.07 -1.05
C THR A 19 -6.60 1.15 0.14
N GLY A 20 -5.96 1.68 1.17
CA GLY A 20 -5.68 0.95 2.41
C GLY A 20 -4.46 0.01 2.37
N ILE A 21 -3.81 -0.14 1.21
CA ILE A 21 -2.51 -0.82 1.07
C ILE A 21 -1.40 0.23 1.11
N VAL A 22 -0.45 0.08 2.03
CA VAL A 22 0.67 1.03 2.22
C VAL A 22 1.93 0.56 1.49
N GLY A 23 2.68 1.51 0.95
CA GLY A 23 3.96 1.23 0.28
C GLY A 23 3.81 0.53 -1.06
N LYS A 24 4.90 -0.13 -1.50
CA LYS A 24 4.99 -0.81 -2.80
C LYS A 24 4.14 -2.07 -2.92
N SER A 25 3.60 -2.57 -1.81
CA SER A 25 2.75 -3.76 -1.82
C SER A 25 1.49 -3.57 -2.68
N CYS A 26 1.02 -2.33 -2.90
CA CYS A 26 -0.09 -2.11 -3.82
C CYS A 26 0.27 -2.47 -5.26
N GLU A 27 1.50 -2.18 -5.71
CA GLU A 27 1.96 -2.43 -7.08
C GLU A 27 2.11 -3.93 -7.36
N GLU A 28 2.54 -4.71 -6.37
CA GLU A 28 2.65 -6.17 -6.49
C GLU A 28 1.27 -6.83 -6.64
N VAL A 29 0.27 -6.32 -5.91
CA VAL A 29 -1.10 -6.84 -5.96
C VAL A 29 -1.78 -6.49 -7.28
N THR A 30 -1.56 -5.28 -7.80
CA THR A 30 -2.17 -4.87 -9.08
C THR A 30 -1.47 -5.48 -10.30
N ALA A 31 -0.17 -5.81 -10.21
CA ALA A 31 0.60 -6.33 -11.34
C ALA A 31 -0.03 -7.56 -12.03
N ALA A 32 -0.57 -8.51 -11.26
CA ALA A 32 -1.23 -9.69 -11.82
C ALA A 32 -2.56 -9.35 -12.53
N ILE A 33 -3.25 -8.32 -12.04
CA ILE A 33 -4.54 -7.85 -12.57
C ILE A 33 -4.30 -7.02 -13.84
N GLU A 34 -3.35 -6.09 -13.80
CA GLU A 34 -2.93 -5.28 -14.95
C GLU A 34 -2.51 -6.16 -16.13
N ALA A 35 -1.76 -7.24 -15.86
CA ALA A 35 -1.34 -8.20 -16.88
C ALA A 35 -2.52 -8.90 -17.58
N GLN A 36 -3.65 -9.07 -16.89
CA GLN A 36 -4.87 -9.67 -17.45
C GLN A 36 -5.77 -8.64 -18.15
N LEU A 37 -5.83 -7.41 -17.62
CA LEU A 37 -6.63 -6.33 -18.18
C LEU A 37 -6.01 -5.69 -19.43
N GLY A 38 -4.68 -5.77 -19.58
CA GLY A 38 -3.96 -5.37 -20.79
C GLY A 38 -2.75 -4.48 -20.51
N ARG A 39 -2.75 -3.27 -21.08
CA ARG A 39 -1.63 -2.32 -20.93
C ARG A 39 -2.04 -1.13 -20.07
N VAL A 40 -1.22 -0.82 -19.08
CA VAL A 40 -1.36 0.41 -18.28
C VAL A 40 -1.07 1.63 -19.17
N ILE A 41 -2.06 2.53 -19.26
CA ILE A 41 -1.94 3.78 -20.04
C ILE A 41 -1.45 4.92 -19.14
N THR A 42 -1.94 4.95 -17.90
CA THR A 42 -1.63 5.97 -16.90
C THR A 42 -1.64 5.35 -15.51
N GLN A 43 -0.67 5.72 -14.68
CA GLN A 43 -0.57 5.32 -13.28
C GLN A 43 -0.32 6.57 -12.44
N GLU A 44 -1.05 6.70 -11.33
CA GLU A 44 -0.90 7.80 -10.38
C GLU A 44 -0.72 7.22 -8.98
N GLN A 45 0.37 7.62 -8.31
CA GLN A 45 0.68 7.16 -6.96
C GLN A 45 -0.04 8.05 -5.93
N THR A 46 -0.78 7.43 -5.01
CA THR A 46 -1.43 8.15 -3.92
C THR A 46 -0.48 8.30 -2.72
N SER A 47 -0.86 9.09 -1.73
CA SER A 47 -0.07 9.28 -0.49
C SER A 47 0.30 7.97 0.22
N GLU A 48 -0.57 6.97 0.13
CA GLU A 48 -0.41 5.63 0.72
C GLU A 48 0.76 4.87 0.10
N TYR A 49 1.06 5.10 -1.18
CA TYR A 49 2.22 4.51 -1.86
C TYR A 49 3.54 4.99 -1.24
N PHE A 50 3.58 6.25 -0.78
CA PHE A 50 4.77 6.84 -0.14
C PHE A 50 4.82 6.60 1.37
N ALA A 51 3.75 6.09 1.97
CA ALA A 51 3.72 5.76 3.38
C ALA A 51 4.62 4.55 3.63
N GLN A 52 5.68 4.74 4.42
CA GLN A 52 6.47 3.62 4.92
C GLN A 52 5.67 2.86 5.97
N PRO A 53 5.65 1.52 5.93
CA PRO A 53 5.12 0.76 7.05
C PRO A 53 5.95 1.11 8.27
N VAL A 54 5.33 1.75 9.26
CA VAL A 54 5.95 2.00 10.56
C VAL A 54 6.15 0.62 11.18
N GLN A 55 7.35 0.06 11.07
CA GLN A 55 7.72 -1.05 11.93
C GLN A 55 7.69 -0.49 13.35
N PRO A 56 6.88 -1.03 14.27
CA PRO A 56 7.00 -0.67 15.67
C PRO A 56 8.42 -1.03 16.06
N SER A 57 9.25 -0.01 16.25
CA SER A 57 10.59 -0.16 16.80
C SER A 57 10.46 -0.93 18.10
N GLU A 58 11.19 -2.04 18.17
CA GLU A 58 11.19 -2.96 19.29
C GLU A 58 11.17 -2.19 20.60
N THR A 59 10.23 -2.56 21.48
CA THR A 59 10.09 -2.04 22.84
C THR A 59 11.47 -1.75 23.44
N VAL A 60 11.79 -0.47 23.59
CA VAL A 60 12.97 -0.02 24.32
C VAL A 60 12.80 -0.57 25.74
N LYS A 61 13.49 -1.67 26.05
CA LYS A 61 13.60 -2.20 27.40
C LYS A 61 14.47 -1.22 28.17
N THR A 62 13.87 -0.17 28.73
CA THR A 62 14.48 0.63 29.78
C THR A 62 14.67 -0.29 30.98
N GLN A 63 15.85 -0.91 31.08
CA GLN A 63 16.31 -1.50 32.34
C GLN A 63 16.46 -0.34 33.32
N ALA A 64 15.49 -0.22 34.22
CA ALA A 64 15.59 0.63 35.39
C ALA A 64 16.72 0.08 36.28
N THR A 65 17.90 0.66 36.20
CA THR A 65 18.92 0.49 37.23
C THR A 65 18.42 1.22 38.46
N TYR A 66 17.81 0.48 39.38
CA TYR A 66 17.47 0.97 40.71
C TYR A 66 18.78 1.15 41.47
N SER A 67 19.29 2.38 41.52
CA SER A 67 20.40 2.74 42.39
C SER A 67 19.82 3.17 43.73
N ASP A 68 19.96 2.30 44.72
CA ASP A 68 19.76 2.65 46.14
C ASP A 68 20.94 3.55 46.56
N TRP A 69 20.64 4.82 46.83
CA TRP A 69 21.50 5.80 47.51
C TRP A 69 20.65 6.65 48.45
#